data_AF-A0A3R7YI47-F1
#
_entry.id   AF-A0A3R7YI47-F1
#
_cell.length_a   1.000
_cell.length_b   1.000
_cell.length_c   1.000
_cell.angle_alpha   90.00
_cell.angle_beta   90.00
_cell.angle_gamma   90.00
#
_symmetry.space_group_name_H-M   'P 1'
#
loop_
_entity.id
_entity.type
_entity.pdbx_description
1 polymer ?
#
loop_
_entity_poly.entity_id
_entity_poly.type
_entity_poly.pdbx_seq_one_letter_code
_entity_poly.pdbx_strand_id
1 'polypeptide(L)'
;DNEQGGDADDDDDGNSMEALQREAAEFDVFAQTIETLLANLRPVTIPETAALQTDLAYVNWLRAANALVTKAMANSSAVLSTATTLYPTLADIDLVWSSCPVKTVRLLDRVAHLRQACIDEGLKWHVTTANNPKSVEEMERLLQRLVRLPAFPQEVVHLLSKWKQAKLWTEKATKALAKSKLGWTDALALEAQADSTDVPMSSLLRRQLHGRIQDGNRWIARTNSLFKWEGSAVHSLQETLERNAVEDEITSSLICICEQTYHEHVPVLRCTGCTTLYHAKCIGLSPAVLSSLEAYRCNACAIRQHIPPRHPARPNWKQVRAHIARGESLQIHVPGLDELKALVAHGLDVIADVTAFEQSFLDRCALATIAHRMDTLAQELDDKVAAVRRVESLVLLDPAKHKLLPLQWFLHACRLIFCSTPAPRYSQLVVLLNDVALHKLEFPTPELDRFYREIERKLARAVTWVTQVKTMNMKAPSCDLVALQAEAEEISHFLVLPDAAVSNFNLALKFHYQR
;
A
#
# COMPACT_ATOMS: atom_id res chain seq x y z
N ASP A 1 93.62 -23.24 -25.67
CA ASP A 1 92.79 -22.19 -25.04
C ASP A 1 91.46 -22.81 -24.64
N ASN A 2 91.43 -23.27 -23.39
CA ASN A 2 90.35 -24.02 -22.78
C ASN A 2 90.13 -23.34 -21.43
N GLU A 3 89.24 -22.34 -21.40
CA GLU A 3 88.86 -21.58 -20.21
C GLU A 3 87.37 -21.87 -19.98
N GLN A 4 87.03 -22.70 -18.99
CA GLN A 4 86.74 -22.31 -17.60
C GLN A 4 85.45 -21.49 -17.46
N GLY A 5 84.43 -22.19 -16.97
CA GLY A 5 83.20 -21.68 -16.37
C GLY A 5 82.40 -22.94 -16.03
N GLY A 6 82.51 -23.51 -14.83
CA GLY A 6 82.39 -22.84 -13.54
C GLY A 6 81.11 -23.39 -12.91
N ASP A 7 81.08 -24.71 -12.70
CA ASP A 7 80.14 -25.35 -11.80
C ASP A 7 80.49 -24.85 -10.40
N ALA A 8 79.68 -23.91 -9.91
CA ALA A 8 79.72 -23.42 -8.54
C ALA A 8 78.39 -23.79 -7.89
N ASP A 9 78.43 -24.93 -7.19
CA ASP A 9 77.75 -25.23 -5.93
C ASP A 9 76.36 -24.61 -5.72
N ASP A 10 75.34 -25.43 -6.03
CA ASP A 10 73.97 -25.38 -5.52
C ASP A 10 73.93 -25.63 -3.99
N ASP A 11 74.63 -24.82 -3.20
CA ASP A 11 74.52 -24.79 -1.73
C ASP A 11 73.62 -23.61 -1.30
N ASP A 12 72.29 -23.81 -1.35
CA ASP A 12 71.34 -22.99 -0.55
C ASP A 12 70.25 -23.86 0.09
N ASP A 13 70.70 -24.78 0.94
CA ASP A 13 69.89 -25.65 1.82
C ASP A 13 69.25 -24.85 2.99
N GLY A 14 68.81 -23.61 2.73
CA GLY A 14 68.21 -22.69 3.69
C GLY A 14 66.73 -22.43 3.50
N ASN A 15 66.09 -22.97 2.46
CA ASN A 15 64.72 -22.61 2.06
C ASN A 15 63.75 -23.80 1.93
N SER A 16 64.15 -25.01 2.35
CA SER A 16 63.27 -26.17 2.31
C SER A 16 62.31 -26.19 3.51
N MET A 17 61.06 -26.59 3.27
CA MET A 17 60.06 -26.79 4.34
C MET A 17 60.58 -27.74 5.43
N GLU A 18 61.42 -28.70 5.05
CA GLU A 18 62.07 -29.65 5.96
C GLU A 18 63.09 -28.99 6.90
N ALA A 19 63.84 -27.99 6.41
CA ALA A 19 64.77 -27.23 7.24
C ALA A 19 64.03 -26.41 8.32
N LEU A 20 62.92 -25.74 7.96
CA LEU A 20 62.09 -25.00 8.92
C LEU A 20 61.47 -25.92 9.98
N GLN A 21 61.02 -27.11 9.58
CA GLN A 21 60.49 -28.12 10.50
C GLN A 21 61.57 -28.62 11.47
N ARG A 22 62.82 -28.79 11.01
CA ARG A 22 63.96 -29.18 11.84
C ARG A 22 64.32 -28.07 12.84
N GLU A 23 64.42 -26.82 12.36
CA GLU A 23 64.65 -25.63 13.21
C GLU A 23 63.55 -25.51 14.29
N ALA A 24 62.29 -25.81 13.95
CA ALA A 24 61.18 -25.73 14.90
C ALA A 24 61.32 -26.74 16.04
N ALA A 25 61.69 -27.99 15.73
CA ALA A 25 61.92 -29.03 16.73
C ALA A 25 63.08 -28.67 17.68
N GLU A 26 64.15 -28.07 17.14
CA GLU A 26 65.28 -27.59 17.94
C GLU A 26 64.85 -26.45 18.88
N PHE A 27 64.11 -25.45 18.38
CA PHE A 27 63.63 -24.35 19.21
C PHE A 27 62.66 -24.82 20.32
N ASP A 28 61.84 -25.83 20.05
CA ASP A 28 60.96 -26.43 21.07
C ASP A 28 61.75 -27.08 22.21
N VAL A 29 62.80 -27.85 21.87
CA VAL A 29 63.71 -28.48 22.86
C VAL A 29 64.43 -27.40 23.69
N PHE A 30 64.93 -26.34 23.04
CA PHE A 30 65.59 -25.23 23.74
C PHE A 30 64.64 -24.50 24.69
N ALA A 31 63.42 -24.17 24.25
CA ALA A 31 62.42 -23.50 25.09
C ALA A 31 62.06 -24.36 26.31
N GLN A 32 61.80 -25.66 26.11
CA GLN A 32 61.45 -26.59 27.19
C GLN A 32 62.60 -26.77 28.20
N THR A 33 63.85 -26.74 27.72
CA THR A 33 65.04 -26.79 28.58
C THR A 33 65.14 -25.55 29.46
N ILE A 34 64.99 -24.34 28.89
CA ILE A 34 65.04 -23.08 29.64
C ILE A 34 63.88 -22.99 30.64
N GLU A 35 62.66 -23.40 30.25
CA GLU A 35 61.51 -23.45 31.16
C GLU A 35 61.74 -24.39 32.34
N THR A 36 62.34 -25.57 32.09
CA THR A 36 62.68 -26.53 33.15
C THR A 36 63.73 -25.96 34.10
N LEU A 37 64.76 -25.28 33.59
CA LEU A 37 65.76 -24.59 34.40
C LEU A 37 65.14 -23.47 35.24
N LEU A 38 64.27 -22.64 34.66
CA LEU A 38 63.55 -21.58 35.36
C LEU A 38 62.62 -22.14 36.46
N ALA A 39 61.95 -23.27 36.21
CA ALA A 39 61.11 -23.94 37.20
C ALA A 39 61.94 -24.44 38.40
N ASN A 40 63.13 -24.98 38.15
CA ASN A 40 64.05 -25.47 39.19
C ASN A 40 64.69 -24.34 40.04
N LEU A 41 64.73 -23.10 39.53
CA LEU A 41 65.36 -21.94 40.19
C LEU A 41 64.41 -21.10 41.07
N ARG A 42 63.09 -21.31 41.02
CA ARG A 42 62.10 -20.58 41.83
C ARG A 42 62.12 -21.10 43.28
N PRO A 43 62.98 -20.52 44.15
CA PRO A 43 62.53 -19.31 44.83
C PRO A 43 63.54 -18.15 44.83
N VAL A 44 64.67 -18.24 44.11
CA VAL A 44 65.76 -17.27 44.21
C VAL A 44 65.73 -16.29 43.02
N THR A 45 65.36 -15.03 43.26
CA THR A 45 65.55 -13.95 42.27
C THR A 45 67.01 -13.53 42.23
N ILE A 46 67.79 -14.21 41.41
CA ILE A 46 69.19 -13.91 41.10
C ILE A 46 69.31 -13.44 39.63
N PRO A 47 70.32 -12.62 39.27
CA PRO A 47 70.52 -12.07 37.92
C PRO A 47 70.40 -13.10 36.78
N GLU A 48 70.80 -14.34 37.04
CA GLU A 48 70.72 -15.49 36.13
C GLU A 48 69.27 -15.83 35.74
N THR A 49 68.29 -15.60 36.62
CA THR A 49 66.86 -15.80 36.30
C THR A 49 66.33 -14.77 35.30
N ALA A 50 66.81 -13.52 35.37
CA ALA A 50 66.44 -12.47 34.42
C ALA A 50 67.09 -12.68 33.04
N ALA A 51 68.34 -13.19 33.02
CA ALA A 51 69.01 -13.60 31.80
C ALA A 51 68.26 -14.76 31.11
N LEU A 52 67.93 -15.83 31.85
CA LEU A 52 67.16 -16.97 31.31
C LEU A 52 65.75 -16.58 30.83
N GLN A 53 65.11 -15.60 31.47
CA GLN A 53 63.83 -15.06 30.98
C GLN A 53 63.98 -14.30 29.64
N THR A 54 65.10 -13.58 29.48
CA THR A 54 65.42 -12.88 28.22
C THR A 54 65.73 -13.88 27.10
N ASP A 55 66.49 -14.94 27.41
CA ASP A 55 66.78 -16.03 26.48
C ASP A 55 65.51 -16.79 26.08
N LEU A 56 64.61 -17.08 27.04
CA LEU A 56 63.31 -17.69 26.77
C LEU A 56 62.45 -16.79 25.85
N ALA A 57 62.43 -15.48 26.09
CA ALA A 57 61.72 -14.53 25.23
C ALA A 57 62.29 -14.53 23.80
N TYR A 58 63.60 -14.61 23.65
CA TYR A 58 64.27 -14.71 22.35
C TYR A 58 63.96 -16.03 21.63
N VAL A 59 64.02 -17.18 22.32
CA VAL A 59 63.67 -18.49 21.75
C VAL A 59 62.20 -18.53 21.35
N ASN A 60 61.30 -17.97 22.18
CA ASN A 60 59.88 -17.87 21.83
C ASN A 60 59.63 -16.97 20.62
N TRP A 61 60.42 -15.91 20.45
CA TRP A 61 60.39 -15.09 19.24
C TRP A 61 60.84 -15.90 18.01
N LEU A 62 61.92 -16.70 18.11
CA LEU A 62 62.38 -17.58 17.04
C LEU A 62 61.32 -18.62 16.65
N ARG A 63 60.62 -19.21 17.64
CA ARG A 63 59.50 -20.13 17.40
C ARG A 63 58.37 -19.43 16.64
N ALA A 64 57.99 -18.23 17.06
CA ALA A 64 56.93 -17.45 16.41
C ALA A 64 57.31 -17.08 14.97
N ALA A 65 58.54 -16.61 14.75
CA ALA A 65 59.05 -16.27 13.42
C ALA A 65 59.14 -17.51 12.50
N ASN A 66 59.62 -18.65 13.01
CA ASN A 66 59.68 -19.89 12.24
C ASN A 66 58.28 -20.41 11.87
N ALA A 67 57.35 -20.43 12.83
CA ALA A 67 55.96 -20.84 12.59
C ALA A 67 55.29 -19.95 11.53
N LEU A 68 55.57 -18.64 11.56
CA LEU A 68 55.06 -17.68 10.60
C LEU A 68 55.60 -17.95 9.18
N VAL A 69 56.92 -18.15 9.04
CA VAL A 69 57.55 -18.46 7.74
C VAL A 69 57.09 -19.82 7.19
N THR A 70 57.01 -20.83 8.06
CA THR A 70 56.48 -22.17 7.72
C THR A 70 55.06 -22.07 7.17
N LYS A 71 54.21 -21.28 7.84
CA LYS A 71 52.84 -21.06 7.37
C LYS A 71 52.80 -20.33 6.03
N ALA A 72 53.63 -19.29 5.88
CA ALA A 72 53.71 -18.54 4.62
C ALA A 72 54.09 -19.44 3.44
N MET A 73 55.03 -20.37 3.64
CA MET A 73 55.39 -21.34 2.62
C MET A 73 54.24 -22.31 2.27
N ALA A 74 53.47 -22.75 3.28
CA ALA A 74 52.34 -23.65 3.07
C ALA A 74 51.21 -23.01 2.24
N ASN A 75 51.04 -21.69 2.33
CA ASN A 75 49.99 -20.95 1.60
C ASN A 75 50.13 -21.06 0.08
N SER A 76 51.34 -21.28 -0.45
CA SER A 76 51.59 -21.44 -1.90
C SER A 76 50.74 -22.53 -2.58
N SER A 77 50.35 -23.55 -1.80
CA SER A 77 49.54 -24.69 -2.23
C SER A 77 48.05 -24.57 -1.86
N ALA A 78 47.63 -23.45 -1.25
CA ALA A 78 46.28 -23.28 -0.73
C ALA A 78 45.22 -23.26 -1.84
N VAL A 79 44.06 -23.84 -1.53
CA VAL A 79 42.85 -23.82 -2.37
C VAL A 79 41.78 -22.98 -1.68
N LEU A 80 41.12 -22.12 -2.46
CA LEU A 80 40.04 -21.28 -1.95
C LEU A 80 38.82 -22.13 -1.57
N SER A 81 38.31 -21.91 -0.37
CA SER A 81 37.10 -22.51 0.16
C SER A 81 36.38 -21.54 1.09
N THR A 82 35.13 -21.82 1.45
CA THR A 82 34.39 -21.03 2.45
C THR A 82 35.00 -21.10 3.85
N ALA A 83 35.74 -22.17 4.15
CA ALA A 83 36.48 -22.35 5.41
C ALA A 83 37.86 -21.68 5.41
N THR A 84 38.34 -21.14 4.27
CA THR A 84 39.68 -20.55 4.17
C THR A 84 39.89 -19.42 5.16
N THR A 85 41.01 -19.44 5.85
CA THR A 85 41.50 -18.37 6.72
C THR A 85 42.82 -17.85 6.18
N LEU A 86 42.97 -16.54 6.05
CA LEU A 86 44.20 -15.92 5.58
C LEU A 86 45.12 -15.63 6.76
N TYR A 87 46.25 -16.33 6.80
CA TYR A 87 47.29 -16.17 7.81
C TYR A 87 48.64 -16.63 7.24
N PRO A 88 49.75 -15.91 7.46
CA PRO A 88 49.88 -14.69 8.25
C PRO A 88 49.43 -13.41 7.52
N THR A 89 48.83 -12.48 8.27
CA THR A 89 48.48 -11.13 7.80
C THR A 89 49.64 -10.16 8.02
N LEU A 90 49.60 -8.99 7.38
CA LEU A 90 50.61 -7.94 7.61
C LEU A 90 50.73 -7.56 9.10
N ALA A 91 49.62 -7.52 9.84
CA ALA A 91 49.63 -7.21 11.27
C ALA A 91 50.32 -8.30 12.10
N ASP A 92 50.13 -9.58 11.75
CA ASP A 92 50.83 -10.69 12.42
C ASP A 92 52.34 -10.61 12.19
N ILE A 93 52.75 -10.21 10.99
CA ILE A 93 54.15 -10.02 10.60
C ILE A 93 54.75 -8.83 11.33
N ASP A 94 54.04 -7.70 11.39
CA ASP A 94 54.47 -6.50 12.10
C ASP A 94 54.63 -6.76 13.61
N LEU A 95 53.77 -7.59 14.20
CA LEU A 95 53.86 -7.99 15.61
C LEU A 95 55.14 -8.78 15.89
N VAL A 96 55.45 -9.78 15.05
CA VAL A 96 56.70 -10.54 15.17
C VAL A 96 57.91 -9.66 14.85
N TRP A 97 57.85 -8.84 13.82
CA TRP A 97 58.94 -7.95 13.42
C TRP A 97 59.32 -6.95 14.53
N SER A 98 58.30 -6.30 15.12
CA SER A 98 58.48 -5.25 16.13
C SER A 98 58.95 -5.77 17.50
N SER A 99 58.69 -7.05 17.79
CA SER A 99 59.07 -7.70 19.06
C SER A 99 60.45 -8.35 19.05
N CYS A 100 61.22 -8.20 17.97
CA CYS A 100 62.54 -8.83 17.83
C CYS A 100 63.56 -8.28 18.85
N PRO A 101 64.16 -9.12 19.72
CA PRO A 101 65.14 -8.66 20.71
C PRO A 101 66.51 -8.32 20.09
N VAL A 102 66.84 -8.86 18.89
CA VAL A 102 68.19 -8.78 18.29
C VAL A 102 68.11 -8.52 16.78
N LYS A 103 68.80 -7.50 16.27
CA LYS A 103 68.67 -7.03 14.87
C LYS A 103 69.45 -7.82 13.80
N THR A 104 70.13 -8.92 14.15
CA THR A 104 71.13 -9.58 13.27
C THR A 104 70.89 -11.08 13.08
N VAL A 105 69.63 -11.52 13.06
CA VAL A 105 69.27 -12.95 12.96
C VAL A 105 68.78 -13.28 11.55
N ARG A 106 69.24 -14.39 10.94
CA ARG A 106 68.78 -14.84 9.60
C ARG A 106 67.25 -14.96 9.49
N LEU A 107 66.56 -15.38 10.55
CA LEU A 107 65.10 -15.42 10.59
C LEU A 107 64.46 -14.02 10.50
N LEU A 108 65.14 -12.98 11.02
CA LEU A 108 64.68 -11.60 10.87
C LEU A 108 64.69 -11.22 9.39
N ASP A 109 65.75 -11.53 8.63
CA ASP A 109 65.80 -11.24 7.19
C ASP A 109 64.66 -11.95 6.43
N ARG A 110 64.37 -13.22 6.77
CA ARG A 110 63.21 -13.96 6.20
C ARG A 110 61.88 -13.26 6.48
N VAL A 111 61.65 -12.80 7.72
CA VAL A 111 60.45 -12.05 8.10
C VAL A 111 60.41 -10.68 7.41
N ALA A 112 61.56 -10.01 7.22
CA ALA A 112 61.68 -8.73 6.52
C ALA A 112 61.23 -8.86 5.05
N HIS A 113 61.72 -9.88 4.36
CA HIS A 113 61.37 -10.17 2.97
C HIS A 113 59.88 -10.47 2.82
N LEU A 114 59.33 -11.29 3.72
CA LEU A 114 57.90 -11.60 3.75
C LEU A 114 57.05 -10.34 3.95
N ARG A 115 57.46 -9.47 4.89
CA ARG A 115 56.81 -8.19 5.17
C ARG A 115 56.82 -7.28 3.94
N GLN A 116 57.97 -7.13 3.28
CA GLN A 116 58.10 -6.29 2.10
C GLN A 116 57.26 -6.84 0.93
N ALA A 117 57.28 -8.15 0.70
CA ALA A 117 56.45 -8.79 -0.32
C ALA A 117 54.96 -8.55 -0.06
N CYS A 118 54.52 -8.60 1.20
CA CYS A 118 53.14 -8.30 1.58
C CYS A 118 52.77 -6.83 1.30
N ILE A 119 53.68 -5.88 1.60
CA ILE A 119 53.46 -4.46 1.34
C ILE A 119 53.39 -4.18 -0.16
N ASP A 120 54.29 -4.76 -0.94
CA ASP A 120 54.35 -4.58 -2.40
C ASP A 120 53.07 -5.10 -3.07
N GLU A 121 52.55 -6.25 -2.63
CA GLU A 121 51.26 -6.78 -3.11
C GLU A 121 50.08 -5.90 -2.67
N GLY A 122 50.10 -5.36 -1.45
CA GLY A 122 49.11 -4.38 -0.99
C GLY A 122 49.11 -3.09 -1.84
N LEU A 123 50.29 -2.59 -2.22
CA LEU A 123 50.43 -1.43 -3.10
C LEU A 123 49.91 -1.72 -4.51
N LYS A 124 50.22 -2.90 -5.07
CA LYS A 124 49.66 -3.34 -6.37
C LYS A 124 48.14 -3.36 -6.34
N TRP A 125 47.54 -3.80 -5.22
CA TRP A 125 46.10 -3.79 -5.01
C TRP A 125 45.53 -2.37 -5.01
N HIS A 126 46.17 -1.43 -4.29
CA HIS A 126 45.76 -0.02 -4.23
C HIS A 126 45.87 0.70 -5.58
N VAL A 127 46.92 0.43 -6.36
CA VAL A 127 47.10 1.01 -7.70
C VAL A 127 46.07 0.48 -8.71
N THR A 128 45.56 -0.73 -8.49
CA THR A 128 44.51 -1.35 -9.33
C THR A 128 43.09 -1.16 -8.78
N THR A 129 42.86 -0.24 -7.83
CA THR A 129 41.54 0.09 -7.21
C THR A 129 40.41 0.47 -8.19
N ALA A 130 40.68 0.54 -9.50
CA ALA A 130 39.67 0.42 -10.55
C ALA A 130 38.91 -0.94 -10.53
N ASN A 131 39.41 -1.95 -9.80
CA ASN A 131 38.83 -3.28 -9.66
C ASN A 131 38.07 -3.46 -8.33
N ASN A 132 37.08 -2.61 -8.04
CA ASN A 132 36.05 -3.02 -7.10
C ASN A 132 35.27 -4.15 -7.79
N PRO A 133 35.37 -5.41 -7.33
CA PRO A 133 34.84 -6.54 -8.08
C PRO A 133 33.34 -6.37 -8.28
N LYS A 134 32.90 -6.47 -9.54
CA LYS A 134 31.50 -6.21 -9.95
C LYS A 134 30.64 -7.46 -9.92
N SER A 135 31.17 -8.58 -9.44
CA SER A 135 30.44 -9.83 -9.28
C SER A 135 31.09 -10.76 -8.27
N VAL A 136 30.33 -11.74 -7.76
CA VAL A 136 30.82 -12.76 -6.84
C VAL A 136 31.83 -13.68 -7.53
N GLU A 137 31.64 -13.93 -8.82
CA GLU A 137 32.53 -14.72 -9.67
C GLU A 137 33.86 -14.01 -9.90
N GLU A 138 33.85 -12.68 -10.06
CA GLU A 138 35.09 -11.89 -10.13
C GLU A 138 35.83 -11.90 -8.79
N MET A 139 35.12 -11.71 -7.67
CA MET A 139 35.72 -11.86 -6.33
C MET A 139 36.37 -13.23 -6.17
N GLU A 140 35.68 -14.29 -6.60
CA GLU A 140 36.18 -15.66 -6.50
C GLU A 140 37.44 -15.88 -7.35
N ARG A 141 37.46 -15.42 -8.60
CA ARG A 141 38.67 -15.52 -9.47
C ARG A 141 39.86 -14.75 -8.90
N LEU A 142 39.63 -13.56 -8.36
CA LEU A 142 40.68 -12.76 -7.73
C LEU A 142 41.21 -13.47 -6.47
N LEU A 143 40.32 -13.95 -5.60
CA LEU A 143 40.70 -14.67 -4.40
C LEU A 143 41.41 -16.00 -4.68
N GLN A 144 41.04 -16.72 -5.75
CA GLN A 144 41.74 -17.94 -6.17
C GLN A 144 43.22 -17.70 -6.47
N ARG A 145 43.55 -16.51 -6.99
CA ARG A 145 44.94 -16.09 -7.21
C ARG A 145 45.59 -15.62 -5.91
N LEU A 146 44.88 -14.83 -5.10
CA LEU A 146 45.45 -14.16 -3.92
C LEU A 146 45.61 -15.09 -2.71
N VAL A 147 44.85 -16.18 -2.61
CA VAL A 147 44.95 -17.14 -1.49
C VAL A 147 46.31 -17.84 -1.45
N ARG A 148 47.05 -17.83 -2.57
CA ARG A 148 48.37 -18.43 -2.71
C ARG A 148 49.51 -17.49 -2.32
N LEU A 149 49.20 -16.26 -1.92
CA LEU A 149 50.22 -15.34 -1.44
C LEU A 149 50.87 -15.87 -0.16
N PRO A 150 52.17 -15.67 0.03
CA PRO A 150 52.87 -16.11 1.24
C PRO A 150 52.37 -15.34 2.47
N ALA A 151 51.98 -14.08 2.30
CA ALA A 151 51.40 -13.22 3.33
C ALA A 151 50.28 -12.37 2.75
N PHE A 152 49.31 -11.98 3.59
CA PHE A 152 48.07 -11.36 3.13
C PHE A 152 47.94 -9.90 3.58
N PRO A 153 47.84 -8.95 2.63
CA PRO A 153 47.42 -7.58 2.92
C PRO A 153 46.02 -7.53 3.52
N GLN A 154 45.74 -6.51 4.32
CA GLN A 154 44.45 -6.35 5.00
C GLN A 154 43.28 -6.24 4.02
N GLU A 155 43.52 -5.67 2.84
CA GLU A 155 42.54 -5.53 1.76
C GLU A 155 42.08 -6.89 1.23
N VAL A 156 42.99 -7.87 1.14
CA VAL A 156 42.67 -9.24 0.71
C VAL A 156 41.85 -9.96 1.77
N VAL A 157 42.12 -9.71 3.06
CA VAL A 157 41.31 -10.23 4.18
C VAL A 157 39.90 -9.67 4.12
N HIS A 158 39.74 -8.36 3.90
CA HIS A 158 38.43 -7.73 3.71
C HIS A 158 37.71 -8.30 2.48
N LEU A 159 38.40 -8.50 1.36
CA LEU A 159 37.84 -9.11 0.15
C LEU A 159 37.31 -10.53 0.41
N LEU A 160 38.07 -11.36 1.13
CA LEU A 160 37.63 -12.70 1.50
C LEU A 160 36.37 -12.68 2.36
N SER A 161 36.31 -11.77 3.35
CA SER A 161 35.13 -11.59 4.19
C SER A 161 33.90 -11.21 3.36
N LYS A 162 34.04 -10.22 2.45
CA LYS A 162 32.97 -9.82 1.52
C LYS A 162 32.51 -10.99 0.64
N TRP A 163 33.44 -11.73 0.05
CA TRP A 163 33.12 -12.89 -0.79
C TRP A 163 32.33 -13.96 -0.02
N LYS A 164 32.74 -14.28 1.22
CA LYS A 164 32.01 -15.24 2.07
C LYS A 164 30.58 -14.79 2.34
N GLN A 165 30.40 -13.51 2.68
CA GLN A 165 29.07 -12.94 2.91
C GLN A 165 28.22 -12.95 1.63
N ALA A 166 28.81 -12.62 0.48
CA ALA A 166 28.14 -12.63 -0.81
C ALA A 166 27.75 -14.06 -1.25
N LYS A 167 28.57 -15.08 -0.98
CA LYS A 167 28.24 -16.50 -1.21
C LYS A 167 27.07 -16.94 -0.32
N LEU A 168 27.09 -16.61 0.96
CA LEU A 168 25.98 -16.90 1.87
C LEU A 168 24.68 -16.23 1.41
N TRP A 169 24.76 -14.98 0.96
CA TRP A 169 23.62 -14.28 0.38
C TRP A 169 23.12 -14.98 -0.90
N THR A 170 24.03 -15.39 -1.78
CA THR A 170 23.71 -16.09 -3.05
C THR A 170 22.92 -17.38 -2.78
N GLU A 171 23.33 -18.17 -1.79
CA GLU A 171 22.62 -19.38 -1.40
C GLU A 171 21.21 -19.09 -0.86
N LYS A 172 21.09 -18.08 0.01
CA LYS A 172 19.78 -17.63 0.55
C LYS A 172 18.87 -17.13 -0.56
N ALA A 173 19.37 -16.27 -1.44
CA ALA A 173 18.63 -15.72 -2.57
C ALA A 173 18.18 -16.82 -3.55
N THR A 174 19.04 -17.80 -3.84
CA THR A 174 18.70 -18.93 -4.71
C THR A 174 17.56 -19.76 -4.11
N LYS A 175 17.65 -20.11 -2.82
CA LYS A 175 16.58 -20.85 -2.10
C LYS A 175 15.27 -20.05 -2.07
N ALA A 176 15.35 -18.74 -1.88
CA ALA A 176 14.19 -17.86 -1.82
C ALA A 176 13.51 -17.70 -3.20
N LEU A 177 14.29 -17.50 -4.26
CA LEU A 177 13.79 -17.33 -5.64
C LEU A 177 13.24 -18.62 -6.25
N ALA A 178 13.70 -19.78 -5.77
CA ALA A 178 13.16 -21.10 -6.13
C ALA A 178 11.73 -21.34 -5.61
N LYS A 179 11.27 -20.58 -4.60
CA LYS A 179 9.87 -20.63 -4.14
C LYS A 179 8.95 -20.04 -5.21
N SER A 180 7.76 -20.62 -5.36
CA SER A 180 6.73 -20.14 -6.30
C SER A 180 6.27 -18.71 -6.00
N LYS A 181 6.12 -18.39 -4.70
CA LYS A 181 5.89 -17.02 -4.21
C LYS A 181 6.84 -16.68 -3.08
N LEU A 182 7.57 -15.58 -3.25
CA LEU A 182 8.45 -15.02 -2.23
C LEU A 182 7.65 -14.11 -1.28
N GLY A 183 7.88 -14.18 0.04
CA GLY A 183 7.27 -13.26 1.00
C GLY A 183 7.81 -11.83 0.85
N TRP A 184 6.96 -10.82 1.00
CA TRP A 184 7.36 -9.40 0.89
C TRP A 184 8.50 -9.03 1.84
N THR A 185 8.35 -9.37 3.12
CA THR A 185 9.34 -9.06 4.18
C THR A 185 10.67 -9.75 3.93
N ASP A 186 10.63 -11.02 3.52
CA ASP A 186 11.81 -11.80 3.19
C ASP A 186 12.54 -11.20 1.97
N ALA A 187 11.79 -10.74 0.97
CA ALA A 187 12.36 -10.11 -0.22
C ALA A 187 13.11 -8.82 0.12
N LEU A 188 12.49 -7.94 0.92
CA LEU A 188 13.11 -6.69 1.37
C LEU A 188 14.33 -6.94 2.26
N ALA A 189 14.26 -7.93 3.15
CA ALA A 189 15.40 -8.31 3.99
C ALA A 189 16.58 -8.84 3.16
N LEU A 190 16.30 -9.63 2.12
CA LEU A 190 17.33 -10.09 1.18
C LEU A 190 17.91 -8.94 0.35
N GLU A 191 17.10 -7.98 -0.07
CA GLU A 191 17.59 -6.79 -0.79
C GLU A 191 18.51 -5.95 0.09
N ALA A 192 18.10 -5.66 1.33
CA ALA A 192 18.91 -4.94 2.31
C ALA A 192 20.21 -5.69 2.64
N GLN A 193 20.15 -7.02 2.76
CA GLN A 193 21.35 -7.84 2.97
C GLN A 193 22.30 -7.78 1.75
N ALA A 194 21.77 -7.71 0.53
CA ALA A 194 22.58 -7.52 -0.68
C ALA A 194 23.30 -6.17 -0.66
N ASP A 195 22.63 -5.10 -0.21
CA ASP A 195 23.25 -3.78 -0.03
C ASP A 195 24.36 -3.82 1.03
N SER A 196 24.10 -4.42 2.20
CA SER A 196 25.11 -4.48 3.26
C SER A 196 26.33 -5.34 2.92
N THR A 197 26.19 -6.26 1.96
CA THR A 197 27.25 -7.18 1.51
C THR A 197 27.89 -6.75 0.19
N ASP A 198 27.55 -5.54 -0.31
CA ASP A 198 28.03 -4.98 -1.58
C ASP A 198 27.78 -5.90 -2.79
N VAL A 199 26.76 -6.76 -2.76
CA VAL A 199 26.41 -7.60 -3.92
C VAL A 199 25.88 -6.69 -5.02
N PRO A 200 26.50 -6.61 -6.20
CA PRO A 200 26.17 -5.57 -7.17
C PRO A 200 24.85 -5.81 -7.89
N MET A 201 24.19 -4.72 -8.32
CA MET A 201 22.94 -4.75 -9.09
C MET A 201 23.08 -5.41 -10.48
N SER A 202 24.30 -5.67 -10.96
CA SER A 202 24.57 -6.47 -12.16
C SER A 202 24.27 -7.97 -11.94
N SER A 203 24.34 -8.45 -10.70
CA SER A 203 24.07 -9.85 -10.34
C SER A 203 22.69 -10.28 -10.81
N LEU A 204 22.63 -11.43 -11.50
CA LEU A 204 21.38 -11.96 -12.04
C LEU A 204 20.34 -12.19 -10.93
N LEU A 205 20.75 -12.81 -9.82
CA LEU A 205 19.86 -13.07 -8.69
C LEU A 205 19.36 -11.77 -8.06
N ARG A 206 20.24 -10.78 -7.90
CA ARG A 206 19.87 -9.46 -7.34
C ARG A 206 18.89 -8.74 -8.26
N ARG A 207 19.09 -8.79 -9.59
CA ARG A 207 18.14 -8.24 -10.57
C ARG A 207 16.80 -8.95 -10.55
N GLN A 208 16.77 -10.27 -10.46
CA GLN A 208 15.52 -11.03 -10.37
C GLN A 208 14.74 -10.69 -9.09
N LEU A 209 15.44 -10.65 -7.94
CA LEU A 209 14.85 -10.24 -6.66
C LEU A 209 14.29 -8.81 -6.74
N HIS A 210 15.11 -7.86 -7.18
CA HIS A 210 14.70 -6.47 -7.33
C HIS A 210 13.52 -6.30 -8.30
N GLY A 211 13.51 -7.04 -9.42
CA GLY A 211 12.39 -7.05 -10.36
C GLY A 211 11.07 -7.47 -9.70
N ARG A 212 11.08 -8.55 -8.91
CA ARG A 212 9.90 -8.99 -8.15
C ARG A 212 9.43 -7.92 -7.15
N ILE A 213 10.36 -7.27 -6.43
CA ILE A 213 10.06 -6.19 -5.49
C ILE A 213 9.43 -4.98 -6.22
N GLN A 214 9.98 -4.59 -7.38
CA GLN A 214 9.45 -3.50 -8.19
C GLN A 214 8.05 -3.80 -8.72
N ASP A 215 7.78 -5.02 -9.15
CA ASP A 215 6.43 -5.41 -9.59
C ASP A 215 5.44 -5.34 -8.42
N GLY A 216 5.84 -5.75 -7.22
CA GLY A 216 5.03 -5.59 -6.01
C GLY A 216 4.79 -4.13 -5.65
N ASN A 217 5.83 -3.27 -5.69
CA ASN A 217 5.70 -1.83 -5.47
C ASN A 217 4.76 -1.16 -6.48
N ARG A 218 4.84 -1.54 -7.76
CA ARG A 218 3.92 -1.05 -8.80
C ARG A 218 2.49 -1.49 -8.52
N TRP A 219 2.29 -2.71 -8.03
CA TRP A 219 0.98 -3.19 -7.63
C TRP A 219 0.43 -2.38 -6.45
N ILE A 220 1.21 -2.19 -5.38
CA ILE A 220 0.84 -1.39 -4.20
C ILE A 220 0.51 0.06 -4.59
N ALA A 221 1.33 0.68 -5.44
CA ALA A 221 1.07 2.03 -5.93
C ALA A 221 -0.24 2.13 -6.70
N ARG A 222 -0.57 1.11 -7.51
CA ARG A 222 -1.87 1.02 -8.20
C ARG A 222 -3.01 0.79 -7.22
N THR A 223 -2.82 -0.01 -6.16
CA THR A 223 -3.80 -0.18 -5.09
C THR A 223 -4.10 1.16 -4.44
N ASN A 224 -3.07 1.88 -4.00
CA ASN A 224 -3.22 3.19 -3.37
C ASN A 224 -3.94 4.18 -4.30
N SER A 225 -3.58 4.20 -5.59
CA SER A 225 -4.28 5.05 -6.57
C SER A 225 -5.72 4.63 -6.82
N LEU A 226 -6.05 3.33 -6.73
CA LEU A 226 -7.42 2.82 -6.87
C LEU A 226 -8.32 3.27 -5.70
N PHE A 227 -7.72 3.50 -4.53
CA PHE A 227 -8.40 3.94 -3.31
C PHE A 227 -7.95 5.34 -2.86
N LYS A 228 -7.44 6.19 -3.77
CA LYS A 228 -7.14 7.59 -3.46
C LYS A 228 -8.40 8.43 -3.60
N TRP A 229 -8.76 9.16 -2.54
CA TRP A 229 -9.97 9.97 -2.49
C TRP A 229 -9.58 11.45 -2.53
N GLU A 230 -9.99 12.14 -3.59
CA GLU A 230 -10.07 13.60 -3.57
C GLU A 230 -11.23 13.99 -2.64
N GLY A 231 -10.94 14.15 -1.36
CA GLY A 231 -11.98 14.47 -0.36
C GLY A 231 -11.52 14.61 1.07
N SER A 232 -10.32 14.17 1.43
CA SER A 232 -9.73 14.49 2.74
C SER A 232 -8.87 15.75 2.64
N ALA A 233 -9.51 16.89 2.38
CA ALA A 233 -8.93 18.16 2.80
C ALA A 233 -9.01 18.19 4.33
N VAL A 234 -7.84 18.19 4.97
CA VAL A 234 -7.69 18.46 6.40
C VAL A 234 -8.26 19.85 6.64
N HIS A 235 -9.43 19.94 7.27
CA HIS A 235 -9.84 21.14 7.97
C HIS A 235 -9.79 20.81 9.46
N SER A 236 -8.91 21.52 10.17
CA SER A 236 -8.81 21.42 11.62
C SER A 236 -10.12 21.93 12.24
N LEU A 237 -10.75 21.10 13.08
CA LEU A 237 -11.90 21.45 13.90
C LEU A 237 -11.64 22.74 14.73
N GLN A 238 -10.36 23.00 15.04
CA GLN A 238 -9.88 24.17 15.77
C GLN A 238 -10.15 25.49 15.02
N GLU A 239 -9.95 25.50 13.71
CA GLU A 239 -10.12 26.69 12.84
C GLU A 239 -11.59 27.06 12.65
N THR A 240 -12.49 26.09 12.86
CA THR A 240 -13.95 26.27 12.79
C THR A 240 -14.53 26.74 14.12
N LEU A 241 -13.88 26.42 15.24
CA LEU A 241 -14.33 26.80 16.59
C LEU A 241 -13.92 28.23 16.97
N GLU A 242 -12.79 28.72 16.49
CA GLU A 242 -12.29 30.09 16.78
C GLU A 242 -13.08 31.19 16.05
N ARG A 243 -13.80 30.85 14.97
CA ARG A 243 -14.63 31.81 14.21
C ARG A 243 -16.04 32.00 14.78
N ASN A 244 -16.47 31.17 15.73
CA ASN A 244 -17.81 31.18 16.31
C ASN A 244 -17.90 31.93 17.66
N ALA A 245 -16.86 32.66 18.04
CA ALA A 245 -16.77 33.30 19.36
C ALA A 245 -17.08 34.81 19.39
N VAL A 246 -17.62 35.39 18.32
CA VAL A 246 -18.06 36.80 18.34
C VAL A 246 -19.40 36.95 17.61
N GLU A 247 -20.41 37.22 18.45
CA GLU A 247 -21.70 37.89 18.19
C GLU A 247 -22.87 37.08 17.62
N ASP A 248 -23.69 36.58 18.56
CA ASP A 248 -25.15 36.53 18.48
C ASP A 248 -25.72 37.96 18.33
N GLU A 249 -26.58 38.18 17.32
CA GLU A 249 -27.93 38.75 17.48
C GLU A 249 -28.60 38.96 16.10
N ILE A 250 -29.91 38.69 16.04
CA ILE A 250 -30.86 38.84 14.92
C ILE A 250 -31.08 37.57 14.07
N THR A 251 -31.94 36.72 14.62
CA THR A 251 -32.90 35.92 13.86
C THR A 251 -33.70 36.78 12.87
N SER A 252 -33.41 36.65 11.58
CA SER A 252 -34.42 36.81 10.53
C SER A 252 -34.07 35.93 9.31
N SER A 253 -34.41 34.65 9.45
CA SER A 253 -34.43 33.61 8.41
C SER A 253 -33.09 33.30 7.73
N LEU A 254 -32.18 32.68 8.47
CA LEU A 254 -31.06 31.94 7.90
C LEU A 254 -31.59 30.81 7.01
N ILE A 255 -31.03 30.69 5.81
CA ILE A 255 -31.37 29.68 4.83
C ILE A 255 -30.10 28.96 4.35
N CYS A 256 -30.29 27.82 3.70
CA CYS A 256 -29.23 27.00 3.10
C CYS A 256 -28.25 26.39 4.12
N ILE A 257 -27.40 25.46 3.67
CA ILE A 257 -26.30 24.87 4.46
C ILE A 257 -25.16 25.86 4.78
N CYS A 258 -25.16 27.01 4.12
CA CYS A 258 -24.18 28.07 4.36
C CYS A 258 -24.64 29.05 5.45
N GLU A 259 -25.85 28.86 6.00
CA GLU A 259 -26.42 29.67 7.08
C GLU A 259 -26.31 31.17 6.79
N GLN A 260 -26.69 31.56 5.57
CA GLN A 260 -26.74 32.96 5.13
C GLN A 260 -28.19 33.44 5.16
N THR A 261 -28.38 34.74 5.37
CA THR A 261 -29.70 35.37 5.30
C THR A 261 -30.26 35.34 3.88
N TYR A 262 -31.59 35.27 3.76
CA TYR A 262 -32.27 35.29 2.47
C TYR A 262 -32.09 36.64 1.76
N HIS A 263 -31.67 36.59 0.48
CA HIS A 263 -31.56 37.76 -0.40
C HIS A 263 -32.46 37.58 -1.64
N GLU A 264 -33.30 38.57 -1.94
CA GLU A 264 -34.27 38.53 -3.05
C GLU A 264 -33.63 38.38 -4.45
N HIS A 265 -32.37 38.78 -4.60
CA HIS A 265 -31.63 38.71 -5.87
C HIS A 265 -30.82 37.42 -6.06
N VAL A 266 -30.80 36.53 -5.06
CA VAL A 266 -30.09 35.25 -5.14
C VAL A 266 -31.11 34.13 -5.31
N PRO A 267 -31.11 33.41 -6.44
CA PRO A 267 -32.10 32.36 -6.68
C PRO A 267 -31.90 31.21 -5.68
N VAL A 268 -32.96 30.93 -4.92
CA VAL A 268 -33.02 29.85 -3.93
C VAL A 268 -34.02 28.79 -4.34
N LEU A 269 -33.71 27.54 -4.01
CA LEU A 269 -34.56 26.38 -4.25
C LEU A 269 -35.17 25.91 -2.93
N ARG A 270 -36.48 25.69 -2.93
CA ARG A 270 -37.18 25.09 -1.79
C ARG A 270 -37.15 23.57 -1.91
N CYS A 271 -36.65 22.89 -0.86
CA CYS A 271 -36.74 21.45 -0.77
C CYS A 271 -38.21 21.02 -0.61
N THR A 272 -38.68 20.11 -1.46
CA THR A 272 -40.03 19.54 -1.42
C THR A 272 -40.29 18.66 -0.19
N GLY A 273 -39.25 18.09 0.41
CA GLY A 273 -39.37 17.24 1.60
C GLY A 273 -39.43 18.01 2.92
N CYS A 274 -38.42 18.84 3.20
CA CYS A 274 -38.30 19.56 4.48
C CYS A 274 -38.68 21.04 4.40
N THR A 275 -39.06 21.55 3.23
CA THR A 275 -39.43 22.96 2.99
C THR A 275 -38.33 24.01 3.22
N THR A 276 -37.12 23.59 3.61
CA THR A 276 -35.93 24.45 3.75
C THR A 276 -35.46 25.00 2.40
N LEU A 277 -34.95 26.24 2.38
CA LEU A 277 -34.43 26.92 1.20
C LEU A 277 -32.92 26.70 1.05
N TYR A 278 -32.44 26.55 -0.19
CA TYR A 278 -31.03 26.30 -0.52
C TYR A 278 -30.57 27.13 -1.71
N HIS A 279 -29.37 27.69 -1.66
CA HIS A 279 -28.74 28.32 -2.83
C HIS A 279 -28.32 27.25 -3.83
N ALA A 280 -28.66 27.44 -5.12
CA ALA A 280 -28.29 26.52 -6.19
C ALA A 280 -26.78 26.22 -6.24
N LYS A 281 -25.95 27.25 -6.00
CA LYS A 281 -24.49 27.13 -5.94
C LYS A 281 -24.00 26.28 -4.77
N CYS A 282 -24.58 26.45 -3.58
CA CYS A 282 -24.18 25.71 -2.38
C CYS A 282 -24.47 24.20 -2.44
N ILE A 283 -25.39 23.80 -3.33
CA ILE A 283 -25.77 22.40 -3.55
C ILE A 283 -25.27 21.86 -4.90
N GLY A 284 -24.39 22.61 -5.59
CA GLY A 284 -23.71 22.16 -6.81
C GLY A 284 -24.57 22.04 -8.06
N LEU A 285 -25.69 22.77 -8.15
CA LEU A 285 -26.54 22.78 -9.34
C LEU A 285 -26.11 23.87 -10.33
N SER A 286 -25.95 23.49 -11.59
CA SER A 286 -25.63 24.43 -12.67
C SER A 286 -26.89 25.18 -13.14
N PRO A 287 -26.76 26.39 -13.72
CA PRO A 287 -27.90 27.15 -14.25
C PRO A 287 -28.73 26.39 -15.30
N ALA A 288 -28.10 25.52 -16.09
CA ALA A 288 -28.76 24.69 -17.10
C ALA A 288 -29.63 23.57 -16.48
N VAL A 289 -29.23 23.05 -15.32
CA VAL A 289 -30.05 22.09 -14.57
C VAL A 289 -31.18 22.82 -13.84
N LEU A 290 -30.92 24.05 -13.36
CA LEU A 290 -31.92 24.87 -12.68
C LEU A 290 -33.14 25.19 -13.57
N SER A 291 -32.90 25.51 -14.85
CA SER A 291 -33.95 25.90 -15.80
C SER A 291 -34.89 24.77 -16.21
N SER A 292 -34.50 23.52 -15.98
CA SER A 292 -35.30 22.31 -16.25
C SER A 292 -35.84 21.65 -14.97
N LEU A 293 -35.55 22.22 -13.80
CA LEU A 293 -35.85 21.62 -12.50
C LEU A 293 -37.28 21.98 -12.05
N GLU A 294 -38.22 21.05 -12.18
CA GLU A 294 -39.61 21.25 -11.73
C GLU A 294 -39.77 21.16 -10.19
N ALA A 295 -38.92 20.37 -9.53
CA ALA A 295 -38.97 20.13 -8.10
C ALA A 295 -37.58 19.79 -7.55
N TYR A 296 -37.25 20.31 -6.37
CA TYR A 296 -35.95 20.11 -5.73
C TYR A 296 -36.08 19.33 -4.43
N ARG A 297 -35.10 18.45 -4.14
CA ARG A 297 -34.95 17.74 -2.87
C ARG A 297 -33.49 17.83 -2.40
N CYS A 298 -33.30 18.21 -1.13
CA CYS A 298 -31.95 18.36 -0.56
C CYS A 298 -31.31 17.03 -0.19
N ASN A 299 -29.99 17.01 -0.04
CA ASN A 299 -29.22 15.81 0.35
C ASN A 299 -29.70 15.21 1.67
N ALA A 300 -30.09 16.03 2.66
CA ALA A 300 -30.61 15.51 3.92
C ALA A 300 -31.96 14.80 3.77
N CYS A 301 -32.83 15.29 2.87
CA CYS A 301 -34.07 14.61 2.52
C CYS A 301 -33.83 13.40 1.61
N ALA A 302 -32.87 13.47 0.69
CA ALA A 302 -32.46 12.34 -0.12
C ALA A 302 -31.93 11.21 0.77
N ILE A 303 -31.07 11.51 1.74
CA ILE A 303 -30.55 10.53 2.72
C ILE A 303 -31.68 9.97 3.59
N ARG A 304 -32.60 10.81 4.10
CA ARG A 304 -33.80 10.37 4.85
C ARG A 304 -34.81 9.59 4.02
N GLN A 305 -34.74 9.71 2.70
CA GLN A 305 -35.50 8.92 1.73
C GLN A 305 -34.61 7.86 1.05
N HIS A 306 -33.42 7.63 1.62
CA HIS A 306 -32.44 6.61 1.27
C HIS A 306 -31.87 6.64 -0.16
N ILE A 307 -31.98 7.78 -0.83
CA ILE A 307 -31.41 8.05 -2.16
C ILE A 307 -29.95 8.51 -1.99
N PRO A 308 -28.97 7.78 -2.55
CA PRO A 308 -27.56 8.06 -2.32
C PRO A 308 -27.12 9.37 -3.01
N PRO A 309 -26.38 10.25 -2.32
CA PRO A 309 -25.76 11.42 -2.96
C PRO A 309 -24.74 10.95 -4.03
N ARG A 310 -24.45 11.79 -5.03
CA ARG A 310 -23.38 11.54 -6.02
C ARG A 310 -22.03 11.49 -5.27
N HIS A 311 -21.56 10.29 -4.92
CA HIS A 311 -20.28 10.09 -4.24
C HIS A 311 -19.08 10.22 -5.20
N PRO A 312 -17.89 10.60 -4.68
CA PRO A 312 -16.63 10.58 -5.44
C PRO A 312 -16.34 9.17 -5.99
N ALA A 313 -15.60 9.10 -7.09
CA ALA A 313 -15.38 7.89 -7.89
C ALA A 313 -14.69 6.76 -7.09
N ARG A 314 -15.48 5.89 -6.48
CA ARG A 314 -15.03 4.65 -5.86
C ARG A 314 -14.75 3.60 -6.92
N PRO A 315 -13.80 2.69 -6.71
CA PRO A 315 -13.58 1.61 -7.64
C PRO A 315 -14.81 0.70 -7.70
N ASN A 316 -15.16 0.30 -8.92
CA ASN A 316 -16.13 -0.76 -9.16
C ASN A 316 -15.51 -2.11 -8.76
N TRP A 317 -16.33 -2.97 -8.18
CA TRP A 317 -16.01 -4.37 -7.90
C TRP A 317 -15.21 -5.12 -8.99
N LYS A 318 -15.58 -4.96 -10.26
CA LYS A 318 -14.89 -5.56 -11.41
C LYS A 318 -13.43 -5.07 -11.51
N GLN A 319 -13.19 -3.80 -11.22
CA GLN A 319 -11.84 -3.21 -11.22
C GLN A 319 -11.01 -3.80 -10.06
N VAL A 320 -11.61 -3.97 -8.88
CA VAL A 320 -10.96 -4.59 -7.71
C VAL A 320 -10.61 -6.05 -7.99
N ARG A 321 -11.53 -6.85 -8.56
CA ARG A 321 -11.26 -8.24 -8.96
C ARG A 321 -10.13 -8.36 -9.98
N ALA A 322 -10.13 -7.51 -11.00
CA ALA A 322 -9.04 -7.48 -11.98
C ALA A 322 -7.69 -7.10 -11.34
N HIS A 323 -7.71 -6.25 -10.30
CA HIS A 323 -6.51 -5.89 -9.56
C HIS A 323 -6.00 -7.01 -8.65
N ILE A 324 -6.90 -7.76 -8.01
CA ILE A 324 -6.55 -8.99 -7.27
C ILE A 324 -5.90 -10.00 -8.19
N ALA A 325 -6.48 -10.29 -9.36
CA ALA A 325 -5.91 -11.24 -10.32
C ALA A 325 -4.48 -10.84 -10.75
N ARG A 326 -4.21 -9.54 -10.93
CA ARG A 326 -2.86 -9.04 -11.18
C ARG A 326 -1.93 -9.30 -10.00
N GLY A 327 -2.36 -9.06 -8.77
CA GLY A 327 -1.57 -9.36 -7.57
C GLY A 327 -1.29 -10.85 -7.41
N GLU A 328 -2.26 -11.70 -7.75
CA GLU A 328 -2.09 -13.16 -7.71
C GLU A 328 -1.08 -13.68 -8.74
N SER A 329 -0.98 -13.02 -9.89
CA SER A 329 -0.02 -13.38 -10.94
C SER A 329 1.44 -13.01 -10.61
N LEU A 330 1.66 -12.20 -9.56
CA LEU A 330 3.00 -11.84 -9.13
C LEU A 330 3.73 -13.03 -8.50
N GLN A 331 5.04 -13.10 -8.74
CA GLN A 331 5.95 -14.08 -8.11
C GLN A 331 6.35 -13.67 -6.67
N ILE A 332 5.74 -12.62 -6.15
CA ILE A 332 5.92 -12.11 -4.78
C ILE A 332 4.56 -11.98 -4.12
N HIS A 333 4.48 -12.35 -2.85
CA HIS A 333 3.30 -12.12 -2.02
C HIS A 333 3.33 -10.67 -1.54
N VAL A 334 2.44 -9.84 -2.06
CA VAL A 334 2.35 -8.41 -1.73
C VAL A 334 1.44 -8.17 -0.53
N PRO A 335 1.78 -7.20 0.35
CA PRO A 335 0.92 -6.82 1.47
C PRO A 335 -0.39 -6.19 0.96
N GLY A 336 -1.51 -6.45 1.63
CA GLY A 336 -2.82 -5.90 1.24
C GLY A 336 -3.63 -6.77 0.28
N LEU A 337 -3.04 -7.80 -0.34
CA LEU A 337 -3.75 -8.65 -1.31
C LEU A 337 -4.81 -9.52 -0.65
N ASP A 338 -4.50 -10.10 0.52
CA ASP A 338 -5.44 -10.96 1.22
C ASP A 338 -6.59 -10.14 1.84
N GLU A 339 -6.30 -8.93 2.31
CA GLU A 339 -7.30 -7.98 2.78
C GLU A 339 -8.25 -7.55 1.65
N LEU A 340 -7.72 -7.31 0.44
CA LEU A 340 -8.56 -7.04 -0.73
C LEU A 340 -9.42 -8.23 -1.13
N LYS A 341 -8.89 -9.46 -1.01
CA LYS A 341 -9.67 -10.68 -1.24
C LYS A 341 -10.77 -10.84 -0.20
N ALA A 342 -10.48 -10.57 1.06
CA ALA A 342 -11.46 -10.63 2.15
C ALA A 342 -12.56 -9.58 1.97
N LEU A 343 -12.20 -8.36 1.56
CA LEU A 343 -13.17 -7.33 1.16
C LEU A 343 -14.06 -7.82 0.01
N VAL A 344 -13.45 -8.51 -0.96
CA VAL A 344 -14.18 -9.09 -2.09
C VAL A 344 -15.08 -10.27 -1.67
N ALA A 345 -14.65 -11.12 -0.74
CA ALA A 345 -15.51 -12.17 -0.21
C ALA A 345 -16.71 -11.56 0.53
N HIS A 346 -16.45 -10.60 1.42
CA HIS A 346 -17.48 -9.95 2.21
C HIS A 346 -18.54 -9.24 1.36
N GLY A 347 -18.14 -8.53 0.30
CA GLY A 347 -19.11 -7.91 -0.61
C GLY A 347 -19.96 -8.92 -1.39
N LEU A 348 -19.45 -10.11 -1.72
CA LEU A 348 -20.27 -11.18 -2.31
C LEU A 348 -21.28 -11.73 -1.31
N ASP A 349 -20.88 -11.93 -0.06
CA ASP A 349 -21.78 -12.37 1.00
C ASP A 349 -22.92 -11.36 1.17
N VAL A 350 -22.61 -10.06 1.21
CA VAL A 350 -23.62 -8.99 1.27
C VAL A 350 -24.56 -9.01 0.06
N ILE A 351 -24.05 -9.24 -1.17
CA ILE A 351 -24.90 -9.35 -2.37
C ILE A 351 -25.82 -10.56 -2.28
N ALA A 352 -25.32 -11.71 -1.81
CA ALA A 352 -26.13 -12.92 -1.63
C ALA A 352 -27.23 -12.67 -0.58
N ASP A 353 -26.87 -12.03 0.53
CA ASP A 353 -27.80 -11.66 1.61
C ASP A 353 -28.90 -10.70 1.13
N VAL A 354 -28.53 -9.70 0.31
CA VAL A 354 -29.49 -8.76 -0.31
C VAL A 354 -30.39 -9.48 -1.30
N THR A 355 -29.87 -10.45 -2.05
CA THR A 355 -30.65 -11.23 -3.02
C THR A 355 -31.67 -12.12 -2.30
N ALA A 356 -31.28 -12.78 -1.22
CA ALA A 356 -32.20 -13.56 -0.38
C ALA A 356 -33.25 -12.66 0.29
N PHE A 357 -32.84 -11.47 0.74
CA PHE A 357 -33.76 -10.48 1.31
C PHE A 357 -34.78 -9.99 0.29
N GLU A 358 -34.37 -9.65 -0.94
CA GLU A 358 -35.28 -9.21 -2.01
C GLU A 358 -36.36 -10.26 -2.28
N GLN A 359 -35.99 -11.53 -2.41
CA GLN A 359 -36.95 -12.62 -2.60
C GLN A 359 -37.95 -12.71 -1.45
N SER A 360 -37.45 -12.76 -0.20
CA SER A 360 -38.29 -12.79 1.01
C SER A 360 -39.16 -11.54 1.16
N PHE A 361 -38.68 -10.38 0.73
CA PHE A 361 -39.43 -9.13 0.74
C PHE A 361 -40.60 -9.24 -0.23
N LEU A 362 -40.35 -9.63 -1.48
CA LEU A 362 -41.36 -9.72 -2.54
C LEU A 362 -42.45 -10.75 -2.21
N ASP A 363 -42.09 -11.91 -1.68
CA ASP A 363 -43.05 -12.94 -1.23
C ASP A 363 -43.99 -12.42 -0.13
N ARG A 364 -43.48 -11.53 0.71
CA ARG A 364 -44.21 -10.92 1.81
C ARG A 364 -44.94 -9.65 1.40
N CYS A 365 -44.70 -9.11 0.21
CA CYS A 365 -45.13 -7.79 -0.22
C CYS A 365 -46.43 -7.85 -1.03
N ALA A 366 -47.56 -7.98 -0.33
CA ALA A 366 -48.88 -7.86 -0.95
C ALA A 366 -49.45 -6.45 -0.71
N LEU A 367 -49.68 -5.69 -1.79
CA LEU A 367 -50.23 -4.32 -1.78
C LEU A 367 -51.48 -4.18 -0.91
N ALA A 368 -52.36 -5.19 -0.89
CA ALA A 368 -53.60 -5.17 -0.10
C ALA A 368 -53.37 -5.17 1.42
N THR A 369 -52.21 -5.63 1.89
CA THR A 369 -51.90 -5.79 3.33
C THR A 369 -50.69 -4.98 3.78
N ILE A 370 -50.10 -4.19 2.88
CA ILE A 370 -48.79 -3.57 3.10
C ILE A 370 -48.82 -2.49 4.18
N ALA A 371 -49.94 -1.77 4.31
CA ALA A 371 -50.07 -0.65 5.25
C ALA A 371 -49.73 -1.05 6.70
N HIS A 372 -50.13 -2.25 7.15
CA HIS A 372 -49.87 -2.73 8.51
C HIS A 372 -48.43 -3.20 8.76
N ARG A 373 -47.65 -3.41 7.70
CA ARG A 373 -46.31 -4.03 7.76
C ARG A 373 -45.22 -3.09 7.28
N MET A 374 -45.60 -1.89 6.85
CA MET A 374 -44.73 -0.94 6.16
C MET A 374 -43.55 -0.50 7.03
N ASP A 375 -43.75 -0.26 8.33
CA ASP A 375 -42.66 0.20 9.20
C ASP A 375 -41.67 -0.93 9.50
N THR A 376 -42.14 -2.16 9.70
CA THR A 376 -41.27 -3.34 9.85
C THR A 376 -40.45 -3.58 8.58
N LEU A 377 -41.10 -3.56 7.41
CA LEU A 377 -40.43 -3.74 6.12
C LEU A 377 -39.43 -2.61 5.81
N ALA A 378 -39.76 -1.38 6.20
CA ALA A 378 -38.85 -0.24 6.06
C ALA A 378 -37.60 -0.41 6.93
N GLN A 379 -37.77 -0.83 8.19
CA GLN A 379 -36.63 -1.06 9.09
C GLN A 379 -35.72 -2.19 8.60
N GLU A 380 -36.29 -3.34 8.18
CA GLU A 380 -35.51 -4.45 7.64
C GLU A 380 -34.73 -4.03 6.38
N LEU A 381 -35.36 -3.24 5.52
CA LEU A 381 -34.73 -2.69 4.31
C LEU A 381 -33.59 -1.73 4.67
N ASP A 382 -33.79 -0.87 5.66
CA ASP A 382 -32.77 0.07 6.15
C ASP A 382 -31.55 -0.63 6.73
N ASP A 383 -31.76 -1.74 7.45
CA ASP A 383 -30.67 -2.56 7.99
C ASP A 383 -29.81 -3.14 6.85
N LYS A 384 -30.45 -3.62 5.78
CA LYS A 384 -29.74 -4.13 4.59
C LYS A 384 -29.03 -3.01 3.82
N VAL A 385 -29.64 -1.83 3.72
CA VAL A 385 -29.02 -0.66 3.09
C VAL A 385 -27.82 -0.18 3.90
N ALA A 386 -27.91 -0.19 5.22
CA ALA A 386 -26.79 0.13 6.10
C ALA A 386 -25.64 -0.88 5.93
N ALA A 387 -25.95 -2.17 5.77
CA ALA A 387 -24.94 -3.19 5.47
C ALA A 387 -24.23 -2.95 4.13
N VAL A 388 -24.98 -2.63 3.07
CA VAL A 388 -24.42 -2.27 1.76
C VAL A 388 -23.56 -1.01 1.86
N ARG A 389 -24.05 0.04 2.55
CA ARG A 389 -23.30 1.30 2.73
C ARG A 389 -21.95 1.10 3.43
N ARG A 390 -21.84 0.15 4.36
CA ARG A 390 -20.55 -0.17 5.00
C ARG A 390 -19.52 -0.68 3.99
N VAL A 391 -19.92 -1.52 3.04
CA VAL A 391 -19.00 -2.02 2.00
C VAL A 391 -18.79 -1.00 0.88
N GLU A 392 -19.85 -0.28 0.50
CA GLU A 392 -19.79 0.84 -0.43
C GLU A 392 -18.95 2.00 0.09
N SER A 393 -18.66 2.06 1.40
CA SER A 393 -17.64 2.95 1.96
C SER A 393 -16.22 2.67 1.44
N LEU A 394 -16.00 1.58 0.70
CA LEU A 394 -14.72 1.22 0.09
C LEU A 394 -14.86 0.86 -1.41
N VAL A 395 -15.87 0.09 -1.81
CA VAL A 395 -16.03 -0.44 -3.18
C VAL A 395 -17.49 -0.41 -3.62
N LEU A 396 -17.79 0.02 -4.85
CA LEU A 396 -19.18 0.06 -5.35
C LEU A 396 -19.77 -1.35 -5.49
N LEU A 397 -20.96 -1.55 -4.94
CA LEU A 397 -21.75 -2.78 -5.01
C LEU A 397 -23.02 -2.58 -5.84
N ASP A 398 -22.85 -2.20 -7.11
CA ASP A 398 -23.96 -1.91 -8.04
C ASP A 398 -25.08 -2.99 -8.00
N PRO A 399 -24.78 -4.31 -8.00
CA PRO A 399 -25.84 -5.33 -7.99
C PRO A 399 -26.75 -5.26 -6.76
N ALA A 400 -26.20 -4.96 -5.58
CA ALA A 400 -27.00 -4.83 -4.36
C ALA A 400 -27.86 -3.57 -4.39
N LYS A 401 -27.28 -2.46 -4.88
CA LYS A 401 -27.99 -1.19 -5.03
C LYS A 401 -29.16 -1.29 -6.02
N HIS A 402 -28.98 -1.98 -7.14
CA HIS A 402 -30.05 -2.19 -8.13
C HIS A 402 -31.22 -3.01 -7.59
N LYS A 403 -30.99 -3.90 -6.61
CA LYS A 403 -32.05 -4.67 -5.94
C LYS A 403 -32.76 -3.86 -4.86
N LEU A 404 -32.03 -3.08 -4.07
CA LEU A 404 -32.61 -2.36 -2.92
C LEU A 404 -33.36 -1.08 -3.31
N LEU A 405 -32.87 -0.32 -4.31
CA LEU A 405 -33.48 0.96 -4.70
C LEU A 405 -34.95 0.83 -5.16
N PRO A 406 -35.35 -0.16 -5.98
CA PRO A 406 -36.75 -0.35 -6.34
C PRO A 406 -37.64 -0.63 -5.12
N LEU A 407 -37.14 -1.40 -4.15
CA LEU A 407 -37.88 -1.71 -2.92
C LEU A 407 -38.03 -0.46 -2.03
N GLN A 408 -36.99 0.36 -1.93
CA GLN A 408 -37.01 1.63 -1.20
C GLN A 408 -37.99 2.62 -1.83
N TRP A 409 -37.92 2.75 -3.16
CA TRP A 409 -38.84 3.56 -3.93
C TRP A 409 -40.29 3.09 -3.70
N PHE A 410 -40.51 1.78 -3.76
CA PHE A 410 -41.83 1.19 -3.60
C PHE A 410 -42.43 1.43 -2.20
N LEU A 411 -41.66 1.24 -1.13
CA LEU A 411 -42.12 1.55 0.23
C LEU A 411 -42.37 3.05 0.40
N HIS A 412 -41.53 3.91 -0.19
CA HIS A 412 -41.74 5.35 -0.16
C HIS A 412 -43.03 5.76 -0.88
N ALA A 413 -43.29 5.19 -2.05
CA ALA A 413 -44.52 5.38 -2.82
C ALA A 413 -45.75 4.91 -2.02
N CYS A 414 -45.68 3.73 -1.40
CA CYS A 414 -46.75 3.22 -0.55
C CYS A 414 -47.04 4.14 0.64
N ARG A 415 -46.00 4.63 1.33
CA ARG A 415 -46.17 5.57 2.44
C ARG A 415 -46.82 6.88 1.98
N LEU A 416 -46.39 7.41 0.84
CA LEU A 416 -46.97 8.63 0.28
C LEU A 416 -48.45 8.46 -0.10
N ILE A 417 -48.83 7.32 -0.70
CA ILE A 417 -50.17 7.12 -1.25
C ILE A 417 -51.16 6.62 -0.19
N PHE A 418 -50.75 5.66 0.64
CA PHE A 418 -51.66 4.99 1.57
C PHE A 418 -51.66 5.59 2.98
N CYS A 419 -50.62 6.33 3.35
CA CYS A 419 -50.45 6.81 4.73
C CYS A 419 -50.38 8.33 4.86
N SER A 420 -50.41 9.08 3.75
CA SER A 420 -50.48 10.54 3.82
C SER A 420 -51.93 11.00 3.94
N THR A 421 -52.22 11.75 5.01
CA THR A 421 -53.44 12.54 5.15
C THR A 421 -53.04 13.99 5.44
N PRO A 422 -53.32 14.96 4.55
CA PRO A 422 -54.04 14.84 3.27
C PRO A 422 -53.26 14.07 2.20
N ALA A 423 -53.92 13.78 1.08
CA ALA A 423 -53.35 13.11 -0.10
C ALA A 423 -51.99 13.71 -0.52
N PRO A 424 -51.11 12.94 -1.19
CA PRO A 424 -49.77 13.39 -1.56
C PRO A 424 -49.84 14.63 -2.47
N ARG A 425 -48.91 15.57 -2.28
CA ARG A 425 -48.83 16.77 -3.12
C ARG A 425 -48.33 16.41 -4.51
N TYR A 426 -48.82 17.12 -5.53
CA TYR A 426 -48.35 17.03 -6.92
C TYR A 426 -46.81 16.99 -7.01
N SER A 427 -46.13 17.91 -6.32
CA SER A 427 -44.66 18.00 -6.36
C SER A 427 -43.95 16.81 -5.72
N GLN A 428 -44.57 16.13 -4.75
CA GLN A 428 -44.01 14.93 -4.13
C GLN A 428 -44.06 13.75 -5.12
N LEU A 429 -45.15 13.61 -5.86
CA LEU A 429 -45.26 12.58 -6.90
C LEU A 429 -44.35 12.85 -8.11
N VAL A 430 -44.14 14.12 -8.49
CA VAL A 430 -43.14 14.49 -9.51
C VAL A 430 -41.74 14.05 -9.11
N VAL A 431 -41.34 14.34 -7.86
CA VAL A 431 -40.03 13.90 -7.35
C VAL A 431 -39.93 12.37 -7.32
N LEU A 432 -40.99 11.70 -6.86
CA LEU A 432 -41.06 10.25 -6.80
C LEU A 432 -40.86 9.61 -8.18
N LEU A 433 -41.52 10.09 -9.23
CA LEU A 433 -41.32 9.54 -10.59
C LEU A 433 -39.96 9.93 -11.18
N ASN A 434 -39.46 11.12 -10.87
CA ASN A 434 -38.13 11.53 -11.32
C ASN A 434 -37.03 10.62 -10.75
N ASP A 435 -37.21 10.04 -9.57
CA ASP A 435 -36.28 9.07 -8.98
C ASP A 435 -36.13 7.81 -9.83
N VAL A 436 -37.23 7.36 -10.46
CA VAL A 436 -37.23 6.21 -11.38
C VAL A 436 -36.34 6.49 -12.58
N ALA A 437 -36.50 7.66 -13.21
CA ALA A 437 -35.70 8.08 -14.35
C ALA A 437 -34.23 8.35 -13.98
N LEU A 438 -34.00 9.02 -12.85
CA LEU A 438 -32.66 9.39 -12.37
C LEU A 438 -31.80 8.17 -12.03
N HIS A 439 -32.41 7.16 -11.41
CA HIS A 439 -31.71 5.95 -10.97
C HIS A 439 -31.87 4.76 -11.93
N LYS A 440 -32.62 4.93 -13.03
CA LYS A 440 -32.94 3.86 -13.99
C LYS A 440 -33.46 2.62 -13.26
N LEU A 441 -34.48 2.81 -12.44
CA LEU A 441 -35.02 1.73 -11.62
C LEU A 441 -35.72 0.70 -12.53
N GLU A 442 -35.42 -0.56 -12.27
CA GLU A 442 -36.10 -1.70 -12.88
C GLU A 442 -36.95 -2.39 -11.81
N PHE A 443 -38.24 -2.58 -12.10
CA PHE A 443 -39.17 -3.16 -11.13
C PHE A 443 -39.13 -4.70 -11.21
N PRO A 444 -38.88 -5.40 -10.09
CA PRO A 444 -38.59 -6.84 -10.12
C PRO A 444 -39.84 -7.71 -10.39
N THR A 445 -41.04 -7.17 -10.20
CA THR A 445 -42.30 -7.92 -10.40
C THR A 445 -43.32 -7.11 -11.22
N PRO A 446 -44.21 -7.79 -11.98
CA PRO A 446 -45.24 -7.11 -12.78
C PRO A 446 -46.25 -6.33 -11.91
N GLU A 447 -46.45 -6.73 -10.65
CA GLU A 447 -47.30 -6.01 -9.70
C GLU A 447 -46.70 -4.64 -9.34
N LEU A 448 -45.40 -4.59 -9.09
CA LEU A 448 -44.68 -3.34 -8.80
C LEU A 448 -44.64 -2.42 -10.03
N ASP A 449 -44.39 -2.98 -11.22
CA ASP A 449 -44.43 -2.21 -12.48
C ASP A 449 -45.84 -1.64 -12.73
N ARG A 450 -46.90 -2.43 -12.50
CA ARG A 450 -48.28 -1.95 -12.60
C ARG A 450 -48.56 -0.82 -11.62
N PHE A 451 -48.09 -0.94 -10.38
CA PHE A 451 -48.25 0.11 -9.36
C PHE A 451 -47.54 1.41 -9.78
N TYR A 452 -46.30 1.31 -10.27
CA TYR A 452 -45.58 2.46 -10.84
C TYR A 452 -46.36 3.12 -11.98
N ARG A 453 -46.80 2.35 -12.99
CA ARG A 453 -47.55 2.88 -14.14
C ARG A 453 -48.88 3.54 -13.74
N GLU A 454 -49.50 3.07 -12.67
CA GLU A 454 -50.72 3.68 -12.13
C GLU A 454 -50.45 5.10 -11.60
N ILE A 455 -49.36 5.26 -10.85
CA ILE A 455 -48.92 6.56 -10.32
C ILE A 455 -48.54 7.49 -11.48
N GLU A 456 -47.78 6.97 -12.44
CA GLU A 456 -47.36 7.68 -13.64
C GLU A 456 -48.55 8.21 -14.43
N ARG A 457 -49.56 7.37 -14.69
CA ARG A 457 -50.76 7.77 -15.43
C ARG A 457 -51.56 8.84 -14.69
N LYS A 458 -51.72 8.70 -13.37
CA LYS A 458 -52.44 9.69 -12.55
C LYS A 458 -51.71 11.03 -12.50
N LEU A 459 -50.38 11.00 -12.39
CA LEU A 459 -49.59 12.22 -12.42
C LEU A 459 -49.61 12.86 -13.80
N ALA A 460 -49.53 12.08 -14.88
CA ALA A 460 -49.60 12.60 -16.25
C ALA A 460 -50.90 13.37 -16.50
N ARG A 461 -52.04 12.86 -16.02
CA ARG A 461 -53.32 13.60 -16.05
C ARG A 461 -53.22 14.94 -15.32
N ALA A 462 -52.64 14.95 -14.12
CA ALA A 462 -52.43 16.20 -13.36
C ALA A 462 -51.47 17.17 -14.06
N VAL A 463 -50.40 16.69 -14.68
CA VAL A 463 -49.45 17.50 -15.48
C VAL A 463 -50.18 18.14 -16.66
N THR A 464 -50.99 17.38 -17.39
CA THR A 464 -51.81 17.89 -18.50
C THR A 464 -52.76 18.97 -18.02
N TRP A 465 -53.49 18.73 -16.93
CA TRP A 465 -54.41 19.71 -16.33
C TRP A 465 -53.69 20.99 -15.92
N VAL A 466 -52.57 20.88 -15.18
CA VAL A 466 -51.76 22.04 -14.75
C VAL A 466 -51.24 22.82 -15.95
N THR A 467 -50.85 22.14 -17.03
CA THR A 467 -50.36 22.78 -18.26
C THR A 467 -51.48 23.54 -18.96
N GLN A 468 -52.66 22.92 -19.11
CA GLN A 468 -53.84 23.57 -19.69
C GLN A 468 -54.21 24.84 -18.92
N VAL A 469 -54.28 24.77 -17.58
CA VAL A 469 -54.56 25.94 -16.72
C VAL A 469 -53.51 27.04 -16.86
N LYS A 470 -52.22 26.68 -16.93
CA LYS A 470 -51.13 27.67 -17.12
C LYS A 470 -51.21 28.37 -18.47
N THR A 471 -51.62 27.65 -19.53
CA THR A 471 -51.73 28.19 -20.89
C THR A 471 -53.08 28.86 -21.19
N MET A 472 -54.04 28.78 -20.26
CA MET A 472 -55.40 29.28 -20.44
C MET A 472 -55.46 30.80 -20.45
N ASN A 473 -56.20 31.38 -21.40
CA ASN A 473 -56.51 32.80 -21.40
C ASN A 473 -57.69 33.09 -20.47
N MET A 474 -57.45 33.83 -19.39
CA MET A 474 -58.44 34.11 -18.34
C MET A 474 -59.66 34.92 -18.81
N LYS A 475 -59.57 35.66 -19.92
CA LYS A 475 -60.66 36.50 -20.44
C LYS A 475 -61.54 35.83 -21.51
N ALA A 476 -61.01 34.77 -22.12
CA ALA A 476 -61.66 34.00 -23.18
C ALA A 476 -61.08 32.57 -23.15
N PRO A 477 -61.52 31.73 -22.19
CA PRO A 477 -61.03 30.37 -22.06
C PRO A 477 -61.34 29.59 -23.34
N SER A 478 -60.33 28.95 -23.92
CA SER A 478 -60.44 28.14 -25.13
C SER A 478 -60.92 26.71 -24.87
N CYS A 479 -61.10 26.34 -23.59
CA CYS A 479 -61.46 25.01 -23.13
C CYS A 479 -62.74 25.04 -22.29
N ASP A 480 -63.44 23.90 -22.23
CA ASP A 480 -64.62 23.72 -21.40
C ASP A 480 -64.24 23.72 -19.91
N LEU A 481 -64.58 24.81 -19.23
CA LEU A 481 -64.25 25.01 -17.81
C LEU A 481 -65.00 24.05 -16.88
N VAL A 482 -66.19 23.58 -17.26
CA VAL A 482 -66.98 22.64 -16.44
C VAL A 482 -66.35 21.26 -16.52
N ALA A 483 -65.95 20.82 -17.72
CA ALA A 483 -65.19 19.58 -17.89
C ALA A 483 -63.85 19.62 -17.14
N LEU A 484 -63.15 20.77 -17.18
CA LEU A 484 -61.86 20.95 -16.50
C LEU A 484 -61.99 21.01 -14.97
N GLN A 485 -63.14 21.47 -14.46
CA GLN A 485 -63.49 21.42 -13.04
C GLN A 485 -63.74 19.98 -12.59
N ALA A 486 -64.55 19.21 -13.34
CA ALA A 486 -64.80 17.80 -13.06
C ALA A 486 -63.50 16.98 -13.07
N GLU A 487 -62.60 17.26 -14.01
CA GLU A 487 -61.28 16.62 -14.05
C GLU A 487 -60.40 17.00 -12.83
N ALA A 488 -60.44 18.25 -12.38
CA ALA A 488 -59.72 18.68 -11.17
C ALA A 488 -60.24 17.97 -9.91
N GLU A 489 -61.56 17.80 -9.80
CA GLU A 489 -62.20 17.07 -8.70
C GLU A 489 -61.78 15.60 -8.71
N GLU A 490 -61.78 14.93 -9.86
CA GLU A 490 -61.28 13.56 -9.99
C GLU A 490 -59.80 13.42 -9.60
N ILE A 491 -58.93 14.33 -10.04
CA ILE A 491 -57.50 14.33 -9.69
C ILE A 491 -57.30 14.53 -8.18
N SER A 492 -58.14 15.38 -7.56
CA SER A 492 -58.07 15.71 -6.14
C SER A 492 -58.35 14.52 -5.21
N HIS A 493 -58.99 13.45 -5.71
CA HIS A 493 -59.15 12.20 -4.97
C HIS A 493 -57.82 11.45 -4.78
N PHE A 494 -56.80 11.75 -5.58
CA PHE A 494 -55.53 11.02 -5.59
C PHE A 494 -54.33 11.87 -5.20
N LEU A 495 -54.34 13.18 -5.48
CA LEU A 495 -53.26 14.09 -5.14
C LEU A 495 -53.75 15.52 -4.91
N VAL A 496 -52.97 16.30 -4.16
CA VAL A 496 -53.21 17.74 -3.98
C VAL A 496 -52.56 18.51 -5.14
N LEU A 497 -53.39 19.18 -5.94
CA LEU A 497 -52.95 20.03 -7.05
C LEU A 497 -52.16 21.26 -6.55
N PRO A 498 -51.29 21.86 -7.39
CA PRO A 498 -50.53 23.05 -7.00
C PRO A 498 -51.43 24.25 -6.71
N ASP A 499 -51.27 24.88 -5.53
CA ASP A 499 -52.08 26.03 -5.08
C ASP A 499 -52.14 27.17 -6.10
N ALA A 500 -51.03 27.45 -6.78
CA ALA A 500 -50.96 28.48 -7.83
C ALA A 500 -51.83 28.14 -9.05
N ALA A 501 -51.85 26.87 -9.47
CA ALA A 501 -52.68 26.42 -10.60
C ALA A 501 -54.17 26.44 -10.21
N VAL A 502 -54.50 25.94 -9.02
CA VAL A 502 -55.88 25.95 -8.49
C VAL A 502 -56.40 27.39 -8.33
N SER A 503 -55.58 28.30 -7.83
CA SER A 503 -55.94 29.72 -7.69
C SER A 503 -56.22 30.39 -9.03
N ASN A 504 -55.36 30.13 -10.03
CA ASN A 504 -55.54 30.65 -11.39
C ASN A 504 -56.81 30.10 -12.04
N PHE A 505 -57.08 28.81 -11.87
CA PHE A 505 -58.30 28.17 -12.37
C PHE A 505 -59.57 28.74 -11.71
N ASN A 506 -59.57 28.91 -10.39
CA ASN A 506 -60.69 29.50 -9.65
C ASN A 506 -60.99 30.94 -10.07
N LEU A 507 -59.96 31.72 -10.42
CA LEU A 507 -60.14 33.06 -10.98
C LEU A 507 -60.81 33.00 -12.37
N ALA A 508 -60.39 32.08 -13.24
CA ALA A 508 -61.01 31.88 -14.55
C ALA A 508 -62.49 31.46 -14.44
N LEU A 509 -62.82 30.55 -13.51
CA LEU A 509 -64.20 30.17 -13.22
C LEU A 509 -65.05 31.35 -12.75
N LYS A 510 -64.52 32.20 -11.85
CA LYS A 510 -65.23 33.40 -11.39
C LYS A 510 -65.57 34.34 -12.54
N PHE A 511 -64.64 34.56 -13.48
CA PHE A 511 -64.90 35.38 -14.67
C PHE A 511 -65.94 34.76 -15.62
N HIS A 512 -66.03 33.42 -15.66
CA HIS A 512 -67.02 32.72 -16.48
C HIS A 512 -68.43 32.86 -15.91
N TYR A 513 -68.63 32.70 -14.60
CA TYR A 513 -69.95 32.81 -13.96
C TYR A 513 -70.42 34.26 -13.70
N GLN A 514 -69.52 35.25 -13.79
CA GLN A 514 -69.87 36.69 -13.70
C GLN A 514 -70.25 37.30 -15.06
N ARG A 515 -70.08 36.56 -16.16
CA ARG A 515 -70.67 36.84 -17.47
C ARG A 515 -72.00 36.11 -17.60
#